data_AF-A0A847JNZ9-F1
#
_entry.id   AF-A0A847JNZ9-F1
#
_cell.length_a   1.000
_cell.length_b   1.000
_cell.length_c   1.000
_cell.angle_alpha   90.00
_cell.angle_beta   90.00
_cell.angle_gamma   90.00
#
_symmetry.space_group_name_H-M   'P 1'
#
loop_
_entity.id
_entity.type
_entity.pdbx_description
1 polymer ?
#
loop_
_entity_poly.entity_id
_entity_poly.type
_entity_poly.pdbx_seq_one_letter_code
_entity_poly.pdbx_strand_id
1 'polypeptide(L)'
;MLVSDNVERWNSPRSTDADRAYLRDLSSCSRNESPCPDYLPPVSFILRGDKISVFVYVAGGSFAAGETIARLCVFIAPDYFSLKDKLGSYWGSDRRFDDSSWLYEPKSVSHGMIGGYASWYNHYTAIDEQIIGNDLDAIKTNDNFVNSYFLRRGLPAVFQIDDGWEIQVGDWQGDPRKFPNGMEKMAWRIAEKGLVPGIWLAPFLLMPNSATAKAHPEWLLRDARDKPVKAGWNPNWGGDVWALDISQCDVEDYLLSLIDTIVNVWGYRYLKLDFLYAGLMQGVFSGRKGGAWQHYARIMAHILEFSRASNGEPVAFLSCGAPIESTAPFMPLMRSGADTREHWEWPQLRLIGHQGRPAAKVNLEDSIGRAILDKSLLLCDPDVIFCRTDLTSLKDTEKFLIAMVAAMFGSQLMTSDDPALFTNHAKIDKNPDKLSEAAFTRELIEWYKHIEGKEFGIERNPGRTRGLYDFFSRDGSIFGSINLSDREQLIFAELSEPSELTRLSESSESFESVAPDLSSKFPMPRHSMIIFGL
;
A
#
# COMPACT_ATOMS: atom_id res chain seq x y z
N MET A 1 -19.94 -3.39 -7.91
CA MET A 1 -18.57 -3.97 -7.89
C MET A 1 -18.67 -5.47 -8.02
N LEU A 2 -17.79 -6.11 -8.79
CA LEU A 2 -17.61 -7.56 -8.75
C LEU A 2 -16.42 -7.87 -7.85
N VAL A 3 -16.46 -8.98 -7.12
CA VAL A 3 -15.30 -9.47 -6.38
C VAL A 3 -15.15 -10.96 -6.67
N SER A 4 -13.93 -11.39 -6.99
CA SER A 4 -13.59 -12.82 -6.98
C SER A 4 -13.63 -13.34 -5.56
N ASP A 5 -14.27 -14.50 -5.34
CA ASP A 5 -14.20 -15.14 -4.04
C ASP A 5 -13.52 -16.51 -4.11
N ASN A 6 -12.43 -16.64 -3.35
CA ASN A 6 -11.62 -17.85 -3.23
C ASN A 6 -11.95 -18.70 -2.00
N VAL A 7 -13.00 -18.39 -1.23
CA VAL A 7 -13.31 -19.13 0.01
C VAL A 7 -14.80 -19.51 0.06
N GLU A 8 -15.10 -20.81 -0.07
CA GLU A 8 -16.46 -21.36 -0.28
C GLU A 8 -17.40 -21.32 0.93
N ARG A 9 -16.92 -21.07 2.16
CA ARG A 9 -17.67 -21.53 3.34
C ARG A 9 -18.71 -20.56 3.92
N TRP A 10 -18.89 -19.39 3.35
CA TRP A 10 -19.73 -18.36 3.95
C TRP A 10 -21.12 -18.32 3.30
N ASN A 11 -22.07 -19.06 3.87
CA ASN A 11 -23.52 -18.88 3.60
C ASN A 11 -24.09 -17.59 4.26
N SER A 12 -23.23 -16.76 4.86
CA SER A 12 -23.51 -15.56 5.65
C SER A 12 -22.35 -14.56 5.51
N PRO A 13 -22.43 -13.30 5.98
CA PRO A 13 -21.28 -12.38 6.01
C PRO A 13 -20.02 -13.03 6.64
N ARG A 14 -18.82 -12.71 6.14
CA ARG A 14 -17.56 -13.21 6.74
C ARG A 14 -17.45 -12.75 8.18
N SER A 15 -17.00 -13.64 9.05
CA SER A 15 -16.56 -13.25 10.39
C SER A 15 -15.06 -13.47 10.53
N THR A 16 -14.38 -12.51 11.18
CA THR A 16 -12.93 -12.52 11.39
C THR A 16 -12.46 -13.80 12.10
N ASP A 17 -13.25 -14.32 13.03
CA ASP A 17 -12.93 -15.56 13.77
C ASP A 17 -12.86 -16.79 12.84
N ALA A 18 -13.57 -16.71 11.72
CA ALA A 18 -13.79 -17.82 10.84
C ALA A 18 -12.88 -17.74 9.60
N ASP A 19 -12.48 -16.52 9.18
CA ASP A 19 -11.25 -16.28 8.40
C ASP A 19 -10.02 -16.79 9.19
N ARG A 20 -9.90 -16.50 10.50
CA ARG A 20 -8.80 -16.99 11.35
C ARG A 20 -8.80 -18.51 11.51
N ALA A 21 -9.97 -19.14 11.67
CA ALA A 21 -10.08 -20.60 11.70
C ALA A 21 -9.63 -21.23 10.38
N TYR A 22 -10.04 -20.65 9.25
CA TYR A 22 -9.61 -21.09 7.92
C TYR A 22 -8.09 -20.95 7.74
N LEU A 23 -7.50 -19.82 8.12
CA LEU A 23 -6.04 -19.62 8.07
C LEU A 23 -5.28 -20.65 8.91
N ARG A 24 -5.83 -21.04 10.08
CA ARG A 24 -5.27 -22.14 10.90
C ARG A 24 -5.41 -23.50 10.23
N ASP A 25 -6.54 -23.77 9.58
CA ASP A 25 -6.72 -25.02 8.82
C ASP A 25 -5.70 -25.10 7.67
N LEU A 26 -5.43 -23.98 7.00
CA LEU A 26 -4.39 -23.89 5.96
C LEU A 26 -3.00 -24.19 6.50
N SER A 27 -2.68 -23.71 7.70
CA SER A 27 -1.36 -23.95 8.31
C SER A 27 -1.22 -25.33 8.96
N SER A 28 -2.36 -25.96 9.30
CA SER A 28 -2.40 -27.32 9.85
C SER A 28 -2.20 -28.44 8.81
N CYS A 29 -2.26 -28.11 7.51
CA CYS A 29 -1.99 -29.05 6.43
C CYS A 29 -0.54 -29.56 6.54
N SER A 30 -0.38 -30.87 6.80
CA SER A 30 0.93 -31.48 7.05
C SER A 30 1.97 -31.05 5.99
N ARG A 31 3.23 -30.85 6.39
CA ARG A 31 4.30 -30.43 5.48
C ARG A 31 4.46 -31.34 4.24
N ASN A 32 3.92 -32.57 4.31
CA ASN A 32 4.07 -33.65 3.33
C ASN A 32 2.78 -34.09 2.60
N GLU A 33 1.59 -33.53 2.88
CA GLU A 33 0.36 -33.92 2.17
C GLU A 33 -0.38 -32.73 1.54
N SER A 34 -0.71 -32.90 0.25
CA SER A 34 -1.66 -32.23 -0.66
C SER A 34 -1.98 -30.72 -0.52
N PRO A 35 -2.16 -30.03 -1.67
CA PRO A 35 -2.38 -28.59 -1.71
C PRO A 35 -3.62 -28.19 -0.94
N CYS A 36 -3.64 -26.97 -0.39
CA CYS A 36 -4.85 -26.31 0.11
C CYS A 36 -5.99 -26.50 -0.90
N PRO A 37 -6.90 -27.46 -0.69
CA PRO A 37 -7.79 -27.90 -1.75
C PRO A 37 -8.96 -26.93 -1.94
N ASP A 38 -9.25 -26.14 -0.90
CA ASP A 38 -10.40 -25.24 -0.84
C ASP A 38 -10.08 -23.80 -1.32
N TYR A 39 -8.80 -23.45 -1.60
CA TYR A 39 -8.45 -22.14 -2.14
C TYR A 39 -8.57 -22.13 -3.66
N LEU A 40 -9.51 -21.34 -4.17
CA LEU A 40 -9.77 -21.28 -5.61
C LEU A 40 -8.72 -20.44 -6.37
N PRO A 41 -8.59 -20.67 -7.68
CA PRO A 41 -7.83 -19.81 -8.57
C PRO A 41 -8.25 -18.33 -8.49
N PRO A 42 -7.31 -17.37 -8.56
CA PRO A 42 -7.65 -15.96 -8.63
C PRO A 42 -8.48 -15.67 -9.87
N VAL A 43 -9.36 -14.67 -9.74
CA VAL A 43 -10.18 -14.19 -10.85
C VAL A 43 -9.84 -12.74 -11.12
N SER A 44 -10.16 -12.27 -12.32
CA SER A 44 -10.22 -10.86 -12.64
C SER A 44 -11.44 -10.61 -13.50
N PHE A 45 -11.87 -9.36 -13.60
CA PHE A 45 -13.02 -9.02 -14.40
C PHE A 45 -12.83 -7.69 -15.12
N ILE A 46 -13.53 -7.55 -16.24
CA ILE A 46 -13.65 -6.30 -16.99
C ILE A 46 -15.14 -6.00 -17.14
N LEU A 47 -15.53 -4.80 -16.73
CA LEU A 47 -16.85 -4.23 -16.96
C LEU A 47 -16.81 -3.33 -18.21
N ARG A 48 -17.68 -3.58 -19.19
CA ARG A 48 -17.85 -2.75 -20.38
C ARG A 48 -19.33 -2.56 -20.66
N GLY A 49 -19.88 -1.41 -20.25
CA GLY A 49 -21.31 -1.15 -20.36
C GLY A 49 -22.11 -2.16 -19.54
N ASP A 50 -22.97 -2.90 -20.21
CA ASP A 50 -23.80 -3.98 -19.66
C ASP A 50 -23.11 -5.36 -19.65
N LYS A 51 -21.87 -5.46 -20.15
CA LYS A 51 -21.12 -6.72 -20.23
C LYS A 51 -20.07 -6.85 -19.14
N ILE A 52 -20.01 -8.06 -18.59
CA ILE A 52 -19.02 -8.51 -17.63
C ILE A 52 -18.20 -9.63 -18.28
N SER A 53 -16.89 -9.44 -18.41
CA SER A 53 -15.95 -10.50 -18.78
C SER A 53 -15.18 -10.93 -17.55
N VAL A 54 -15.07 -12.24 -17.34
CA VAL A 54 -14.44 -12.85 -16.16
C VAL A 54 -13.28 -13.72 -16.62
N PHE A 55 -12.15 -13.61 -15.94
CA PHE A 55 -10.90 -14.32 -16.23
C PHE A 55 -10.50 -15.13 -15.01
N VAL A 56 -10.39 -16.45 -15.13
CA VAL A 56 -9.97 -17.32 -14.02
C VAL A 56 -8.54 -17.81 -14.30
N TYR A 57 -7.62 -17.56 -13.40
CA TYR A 57 -6.19 -17.82 -13.59
C TYR A 57 -5.80 -19.19 -13.03
N VAL A 58 -5.93 -20.22 -13.87
CA VAL A 58 -5.86 -21.63 -13.48
C VAL A 58 -4.52 -22.34 -13.77
N ALA A 59 -3.45 -21.57 -14.00
CA ALA A 59 -2.16 -22.14 -14.39
C ALA A 59 -1.60 -23.14 -13.35
N GLY A 60 -1.24 -24.34 -13.82
CA GLY A 60 -0.72 -25.43 -12.98
C GLY A 60 -1.78 -26.32 -12.32
N GLY A 61 -3.07 -25.95 -12.39
CA GLY A 61 -4.15 -26.78 -11.85
C GLY A 61 -4.63 -27.88 -12.79
N SER A 62 -5.29 -28.87 -12.19
CA SER A 62 -6.08 -29.89 -12.89
C SER A 62 -7.48 -29.89 -12.28
N PHE A 63 -8.51 -29.85 -13.12
CA PHE A 63 -9.90 -29.74 -12.68
C PHE A 63 -10.75 -30.87 -13.24
N ALA A 64 -11.65 -31.39 -12.43
CA ALA A 64 -12.68 -32.33 -12.85
C ALA A 64 -13.85 -31.59 -13.51
N ALA A 65 -14.57 -32.28 -14.40
CA ALA A 65 -15.81 -31.73 -14.95
C ALA A 65 -16.84 -31.50 -13.83
N GLY A 66 -17.40 -30.28 -13.78
CA GLY A 66 -18.35 -29.88 -12.74
C GLY A 66 -17.71 -29.34 -11.46
N GLU A 67 -16.37 -29.28 -11.39
CA GLU A 67 -15.66 -28.66 -10.27
C GLU A 67 -15.82 -27.13 -10.29
N THR A 68 -16.05 -26.54 -9.11
CA THR A 68 -16.09 -25.09 -8.95
C THR A 68 -14.67 -24.52 -9.02
N ILE A 69 -14.39 -23.68 -10.03
CA ILE A 69 -13.06 -23.06 -10.23
C ILE A 69 -13.01 -21.57 -9.93
N ALA A 70 -14.17 -20.94 -9.75
CA ALA A 70 -14.32 -19.52 -9.44
C ALA A 70 -15.68 -19.25 -8.82
N ARG A 71 -15.75 -18.29 -7.89
CA ARG A 71 -17.02 -17.72 -7.40
C ARG A 71 -17.03 -16.23 -7.66
N LEU A 72 -18.21 -15.72 -8.02
CA LEU A 72 -18.41 -14.34 -8.41
C LEU A 72 -19.49 -13.72 -7.54
N CYS A 73 -19.13 -12.65 -6.83
CA CYS A 73 -20.05 -11.87 -6.03
C CYS A 73 -20.29 -10.52 -6.70
N VAL A 74 -21.57 -10.17 -6.90
CA VAL A 74 -21.97 -8.89 -7.52
C VAL A 74 -22.64 -8.01 -6.48
N PHE A 75 -22.01 -6.87 -6.18
CA PHE A 75 -22.54 -5.88 -5.25
C PHE A 75 -23.11 -4.69 -6.02
N ILE A 76 -24.39 -4.42 -5.80
CA ILE A 76 -25.12 -3.27 -6.35
C ILE A 76 -25.63 -2.44 -5.18
N ALA A 77 -25.41 -1.13 -5.23
CA ALA A 77 -25.85 -0.19 -4.21
C ALA A 77 -26.23 1.16 -4.87
N PRO A 78 -27.09 1.96 -4.24
CA PRO A 78 -27.55 3.23 -4.80
C PRO A 78 -26.48 4.34 -4.80
N ASP A 79 -25.49 4.27 -3.92
CA ASP A 79 -24.44 5.27 -3.74
C ASP A 79 -23.12 4.63 -3.25
N TYR A 80 -22.05 5.42 -3.25
CA TYR A 80 -20.71 4.99 -2.83
C TYR A 80 -20.66 4.37 -1.42
N PHE A 81 -21.26 5.04 -0.43
CA PHE A 81 -21.18 4.61 0.96
C PHE A 81 -22.02 3.36 1.22
N SER A 82 -23.21 3.27 0.63
CA SER A 82 -24.01 2.06 0.63
C SER A 82 -23.27 0.88 -0.02
N LEU A 83 -22.46 1.12 -1.06
CA LEU A 83 -21.60 0.08 -1.65
C LEU A 83 -20.47 -0.31 -0.71
N LYS A 84 -19.79 0.68 -0.12
CA LYS A 84 -18.69 0.49 0.83
C LYS A 84 -19.15 -0.30 2.06
N ASP A 85 -20.31 0.02 2.63
CA ASP A 85 -20.88 -0.67 3.80
C ASP A 85 -21.25 -2.13 3.47
N LYS A 86 -21.81 -2.38 2.27
CA LYS A 86 -22.06 -3.76 1.81
C LYS A 86 -20.78 -4.56 1.66
N LEU A 87 -19.71 -3.94 1.15
CA LEU A 87 -18.41 -4.59 1.03
C LEU A 87 -17.79 -4.85 2.40
N GLY A 88 -17.78 -3.85 3.28
CA GLY A 88 -17.28 -4.01 4.66
C GLY A 88 -18.02 -5.10 5.42
N SER A 89 -19.35 -5.11 5.34
CA SER A 89 -20.19 -6.16 5.93
C SER A 89 -19.84 -7.54 5.35
N TYR A 90 -19.68 -7.66 4.03
CA TYR A 90 -19.30 -8.92 3.38
C TYR A 90 -17.95 -9.45 3.88
N TRP A 91 -16.97 -8.57 4.04
CA TRP A 91 -15.60 -8.91 4.43
C TRP A 91 -15.33 -8.88 5.94
N GLY A 92 -16.35 -8.59 6.76
CA GLY A 92 -16.24 -8.51 8.22
C GLY A 92 -15.31 -7.39 8.70
N SER A 93 -15.36 -6.22 8.05
CA SER A 93 -14.46 -5.09 8.28
C SER A 93 -14.34 -4.65 9.74
N ASP A 94 -15.39 -4.81 10.54
CA ASP A 94 -15.47 -4.35 11.93
C ASP A 94 -14.37 -4.92 12.84
N ARG A 95 -13.87 -6.13 12.53
CA ARG A 95 -12.82 -6.81 13.30
C ARG A 95 -11.65 -7.30 12.44
N ARG A 96 -11.76 -7.17 11.11
CA ARG A 96 -10.75 -7.61 10.14
C ARG A 96 -9.36 -7.04 10.41
N PHE A 97 -9.30 -5.82 10.94
CA PHE A 97 -8.06 -5.04 11.08
C PHE A 97 -7.55 -4.95 12.53
N ASP A 98 -8.17 -5.70 13.45
CA ASP A 98 -7.82 -5.69 14.89
C ASP A 98 -6.35 -6.06 15.13
N ASP A 99 -5.80 -7.00 14.34
CA ASP A 99 -4.40 -7.44 14.51
C ASP A 99 -3.36 -6.37 14.15
N SER A 100 -3.77 -5.31 13.45
CA SER A 100 -2.93 -4.15 13.15
C SER A 100 -3.23 -2.94 14.03
N SER A 101 -4.17 -3.03 14.99
CA SER A 101 -4.63 -1.85 15.75
C SER A 101 -3.55 -1.21 16.61
N TRP A 102 -2.60 -2.01 17.10
CA TRP A 102 -1.43 -1.55 17.84
C TRP A 102 -0.52 -0.59 17.05
N LEU A 103 -0.62 -0.53 15.72
CA LEU A 103 0.11 0.43 14.89
C LEU A 103 -0.52 1.82 14.86
N TYR A 104 -1.75 1.97 15.35
CA TYR A 104 -2.49 3.21 15.31
C TYR A 104 -3.30 3.48 16.58
N GLU A 105 -3.04 2.73 17.65
CA GLU A 105 -3.60 2.94 18.99
C GLU A 105 -2.66 3.75 19.91
N PRO A 106 -3.17 4.69 20.74
CA PRO A 106 -4.58 5.10 20.83
C PRO A 106 -5.04 5.65 19.50
N LYS A 107 -6.27 5.30 19.08
CA LYS A 107 -6.83 5.79 17.81
C LYS A 107 -6.59 7.29 17.79
N SER A 108 -5.90 7.80 16.76
CA SER A 108 -5.99 9.22 16.47
C SER A 108 -7.48 9.57 16.50
N VAL A 109 -7.80 10.76 16.98
CA VAL A 109 -9.19 11.23 17.06
C VAL A 109 -9.87 11.14 15.66
N SER A 110 -9.07 11.01 14.60
CA SER A 110 -9.40 10.44 13.29
C SER A 110 -8.81 9.06 12.98
N HIS A 111 -9.65 8.04 12.91
CA HIS A 111 -9.51 7.00 11.88
C HIS A 111 -8.43 5.91 11.96
N GLY A 112 -7.61 5.82 13.01
CA GLY A 112 -6.66 4.72 13.15
C GLY A 112 -5.63 4.66 12.02
N MET A 113 -4.86 5.74 11.86
CA MET A 113 -3.88 5.91 10.80
C MET A 113 -2.54 5.26 11.18
N ILE A 114 -2.05 4.35 10.34
CA ILE A 114 -0.69 3.80 10.44
C ILE A 114 0.27 4.84 9.84
N GLY A 115 1.48 4.99 10.37
CA GLY A 115 2.44 5.83 9.66
C GLY A 115 3.82 5.87 10.26
N GLY A 116 4.67 6.69 9.67
CA GLY A 116 6.07 6.76 10.02
C GLY A 116 6.98 7.09 8.85
N TYR A 117 8.18 6.52 8.87
CA TYR A 117 9.26 6.77 7.94
C TYR A 117 9.64 5.51 7.14
N ALA A 118 9.92 5.65 5.85
CA ALA A 118 10.50 4.62 5.00
C ALA A 118 11.70 5.17 4.23
N SER A 119 12.82 4.45 4.13
CA SER A 119 14.06 5.00 3.55
C SER A 119 14.11 5.08 2.01
N TRP A 120 13.16 4.48 1.29
CA TRP A 120 13.27 4.22 -0.16
C TRP A 120 13.29 5.47 -1.05
N TYR A 121 12.28 6.32 -1.01
CA TYR A 121 12.11 7.42 -1.97
C TYR A 121 13.03 8.63 -1.70
N ASN A 122 14.02 8.49 -0.81
CA ASN A 122 15.13 9.43 -0.65
C ASN A 122 16.49 8.78 -0.91
N HIS A 123 16.75 7.61 -0.33
CA HIS A 123 18.06 6.95 -0.45
C HIS A 123 18.11 5.85 -1.52
N TYR A 124 16.96 5.34 -1.95
CA TYR A 124 16.84 4.13 -2.77
C TYR A 124 17.71 3.00 -2.19
N THR A 125 18.45 2.26 -3.01
CA THR A 125 19.36 1.20 -2.56
C THR A 125 20.64 1.71 -1.88
N ALA A 126 20.88 3.03 -1.88
CA ALA A 126 22.10 3.64 -1.37
C ALA A 126 22.02 3.95 0.14
N ILE A 127 21.66 2.94 0.94
CA ILE A 127 21.59 3.00 2.40
C ILE A 127 22.72 2.25 3.09
N ASP A 128 23.16 2.72 4.25
CA ASP A 128 24.07 2.02 5.15
C ASP A 128 23.72 2.34 6.61
N GLU A 129 24.40 1.70 7.56
CA GLU A 129 24.16 1.89 9.00
C GLU A 129 24.33 3.34 9.46
N GLN A 130 25.22 4.11 8.81
CA GLN A 130 25.44 5.51 9.15
C GLN A 130 24.32 6.41 8.64
N ILE A 131 23.90 6.24 7.38
CA ILE A 131 22.78 6.98 6.78
C ILE A 131 21.50 6.73 7.58
N ILE A 132 21.14 5.45 7.75
CA ILE A 132 19.94 5.08 8.51
C ILE A 132 20.05 5.52 9.97
N GLY A 133 21.24 5.45 10.56
CA GLY A 133 21.51 5.96 11.90
C GLY A 133 21.26 7.47 12.02
N ASN A 134 21.71 8.25 11.05
CA ASN A 134 21.50 9.71 11.03
C ASN A 134 20.01 10.05 10.90
N ASP A 135 19.28 9.37 10.02
CA ASP A 135 17.84 9.56 9.85
C ASP A 135 17.09 9.27 11.15
N LEU A 136 17.43 8.14 11.78
CA LEU A 136 16.87 7.70 13.04
C LEU A 136 17.21 8.65 14.21
N ASP A 137 18.41 9.24 14.20
CA ASP A 137 18.81 10.23 15.19
C ASP A 137 18.08 11.57 15.01
N ALA A 138 17.80 11.96 13.76
CA ALA A 138 17.12 13.21 13.43
C ALA A 138 15.60 13.15 13.50
N ILE A 139 14.98 11.96 13.37
CA ILE A 139 13.51 11.82 13.26
C ILE A 139 12.74 12.43 14.44
N LYS A 140 13.36 12.58 15.62
CA LYS A 140 12.73 13.19 16.82
C LYS A 140 13.20 14.61 17.13
N THR A 141 14.15 15.17 16.40
CA THR A 141 14.87 16.40 16.82
C THR A 141 14.28 17.69 16.24
N ASN A 142 13.42 17.60 15.24
CA ASN A 142 12.87 18.75 14.53
C ASN A 142 11.37 18.58 14.23
N ASP A 143 10.79 19.49 13.45
CA ASP A 143 9.36 19.54 13.14
C ASP A 143 8.97 18.72 11.89
N ASN A 144 9.79 17.73 11.49
CA ASN A 144 9.44 16.81 10.40
C ASN A 144 8.06 16.16 10.62
N PHE A 145 7.46 15.69 9.53
CA PHE A 145 6.09 15.17 9.53
C PHE A 145 5.88 14.05 10.55
N VAL A 146 6.81 13.08 10.66
CA VAL A 146 6.69 11.96 11.60
C VAL A 146 6.66 12.46 13.05
N ASN A 147 7.57 13.35 13.41
CA ASN A 147 7.59 13.91 14.77
C ASN A 147 6.34 14.73 15.07
N SER A 148 5.97 15.61 14.15
CA SER A 148 4.89 16.58 14.32
C SER A 148 3.51 15.93 14.33
N TYR A 149 3.27 14.91 13.49
CA TYR A 149 1.96 14.27 13.36
C TYR A 149 1.81 13.00 14.19
N PHE A 150 2.84 12.17 14.37
CA PHE A 150 2.72 10.92 15.13
C PHE A 150 3.29 11.06 16.55
N LEU A 151 4.59 11.30 16.66
CA LEU A 151 5.31 11.14 17.92
C LEU A 151 4.88 12.14 19.00
N ARG A 152 4.73 13.43 18.67
CA ARG A 152 4.27 14.45 19.63
C ARG A 152 2.81 14.27 20.04
N ARG A 153 2.03 13.52 19.27
CA ARG A 153 0.65 13.15 19.59
C ARG A 153 0.57 11.85 20.40
N GLY A 154 1.70 11.22 20.71
CA GLY A 154 1.77 9.95 21.43
C GLY A 154 1.29 8.76 20.59
N LEU A 155 1.28 8.89 19.27
CA LEU A 155 0.91 7.82 18.35
C LEU A 155 2.13 6.94 18.03
N PRO A 156 1.94 5.64 17.79
CA PRO A 156 2.98 4.77 17.26
C PRO A 156 3.48 5.30 15.91
N ALA A 157 4.76 5.07 15.62
CA ALA A 157 5.32 5.35 14.31
C ALA A 157 6.31 4.25 13.90
N VAL A 158 6.18 3.79 12.67
CA VAL A 158 7.09 2.84 12.04
C VAL A 158 8.34 3.56 11.57
N PHE A 159 9.50 2.94 11.77
CA PHE A 159 10.73 3.35 11.11
C PHE A 159 11.22 2.17 10.27
N GLN A 160 10.95 2.24 8.96
CA GLN A 160 11.15 1.15 8.02
C GLN A 160 12.44 1.35 7.22
N ILE A 161 13.34 0.38 7.32
CA ILE A 161 14.51 0.25 6.44
C ILE A 161 14.05 -0.47 5.17
N ASP A 162 14.07 0.21 4.03
CA ASP A 162 13.69 -0.36 2.72
C ASP A 162 14.87 -1.07 2.02
N ASP A 163 14.69 -1.47 0.77
CA ASP A 163 15.65 -2.19 -0.08
C ASP A 163 17.07 -1.58 -0.07
N GLY A 164 18.08 -2.45 0.05
CA GLY A 164 19.49 -2.12 0.08
C GLY A 164 20.21 -2.49 1.38
N TRP A 165 19.56 -3.06 2.38
CA TRP A 165 20.24 -3.53 3.60
C TRP A 165 20.90 -4.90 3.41
N GLU A 166 20.32 -5.69 2.52
CA GLU A 166 20.73 -7.03 2.18
C GLU A 166 21.99 -7.04 1.29
N ILE A 167 22.64 -8.20 1.18
CA ILE A 167 23.78 -8.37 0.25
C ILE A 167 23.31 -8.16 -1.20
N GLN A 168 22.17 -8.74 -1.53
CA GLN A 168 21.41 -8.54 -2.77
C GLN A 168 20.05 -9.27 -2.66
N VAL A 169 19.10 -8.93 -3.53
CA VAL A 169 17.82 -9.66 -3.62
C VAL A 169 18.07 -11.17 -3.81
N GLY A 170 17.54 -11.97 -2.88
CA GLY A 170 17.74 -13.41 -2.77
C GLY A 170 18.79 -13.84 -1.75
N ASP A 171 19.63 -12.94 -1.23
CA ASP A 171 20.63 -13.20 -0.19
C ASP A 171 20.35 -12.29 1.02
N TRP A 172 19.33 -12.67 1.79
CA TRP A 172 18.69 -11.86 2.83
C TRP A 172 19.45 -11.85 4.18
N GLN A 173 20.76 -11.59 4.13
CA GLN A 173 21.58 -11.28 5.30
C GLN A 173 21.97 -9.80 5.25
N GLY A 174 22.11 -9.16 6.41
CA GLY A 174 22.63 -7.79 6.46
C GLY A 174 24.02 -7.72 5.85
N ASP A 175 24.20 -6.89 4.82
CA ASP A 175 25.51 -6.76 4.16
C ASP A 175 26.51 -6.21 5.19
N PRO A 176 27.54 -6.98 5.60
CA PRO A 176 28.48 -6.53 6.63
C PRO A 176 29.30 -5.31 6.22
N ARG A 177 29.32 -4.97 4.92
CA ARG A 177 29.96 -3.75 4.42
C ARG A 177 29.10 -2.50 4.65
N LYS A 178 27.76 -2.66 4.64
CA LYS A 178 26.80 -1.56 4.82
C LYS A 178 26.30 -1.48 6.27
N PHE A 179 26.07 -2.62 6.89
CA PHE A 179 25.58 -2.78 8.26
C PHE A 179 26.57 -3.64 9.07
N PRO A 180 27.77 -3.14 9.39
CA PRO A 180 28.83 -3.92 10.05
C PRO A 180 28.44 -4.42 11.45
N ASN A 181 27.47 -3.78 12.11
CA ASN A 181 26.93 -4.27 13.38
C ASN A 181 25.69 -5.17 13.24
N GLY A 182 25.24 -5.47 12.03
CA GLY A 182 24.08 -6.31 11.74
C GLY A 182 22.73 -5.63 11.95
N MET A 183 21.68 -6.29 11.42
CA MET A 183 20.32 -5.76 11.43
C MET A 183 19.64 -5.84 12.81
N GLU A 184 20.02 -6.82 13.65
CA GLU A 184 19.55 -6.93 15.03
C GLU A 184 19.86 -5.65 15.83
N LYS A 185 21.09 -5.13 15.72
CA LYS A 185 21.46 -3.90 16.43
C LYS A 185 20.70 -2.69 15.91
N MET A 186 20.41 -2.63 14.61
CA MET A 186 19.59 -1.55 14.05
C MET A 186 18.15 -1.62 14.52
N ALA A 187 17.53 -2.80 14.53
CA ALA A 187 16.20 -2.98 15.11
C ALA A 187 16.16 -2.57 16.59
N TRP A 188 17.14 -2.99 17.38
CA TRP A 188 17.27 -2.57 18.78
C TRP A 188 17.38 -1.04 18.92
N ARG A 189 18.23 -0.37 18.12
CA ARG A 189 18.35 1.10 18.15
C ARG A 189 17.03 1.81 17.80
N ILE A 190 16.26 1.27 16.87
CA ILE A 190 14.94 1.81 16.50
C ILE A 190 13.96 1.65 17.68
N ALA A 191 13.91 0.45 18.27
CA ALA A 191 13.05 0.15 19.41
C ALA A 191 13.40 0.99 20.66
N GLU A 192 14.68 1.19 20.96
CA GLU A 192 15.16 2.05 22.06
C GLU A 192 14.71 3.50 21.91
N LYS A 193 14.52 3.97 20.68
CA LYS A 193 13.94 5.28 20.42
C LYS A 193 12.41 5.29 20.53
N GLY A 194 11.75 4.19 20.86
CA GLY A 194 10.30 4.10 20.95
C GLY A 194 9.61 4.21 19.59
N LEU A 195 10.24 3.68 18.53
CA LEU A 195 9.68 3.53 17.19
C LEU A 195 9.48 2.04 16.91
N VAL A 196 8.57 1.70 16.01
CA VAL A 196 8.36 0.30 15.57
C VAL A 196 9.41 -0.06 14.51
N PRO A 197 10.29 -1.04 14.76
CA PRO A 197 11.30 -1.44 13.78
C PRO A 197 10.66 -2.10 12.57
N GLY A 198 10.86 -1.48 11.40
CA GLY A 198 10.37 -1.97 10.12
C GLY A 198 11.49 -2.37 9.16
N ILE A 199 11.24 -3.39 8.33
CA ILE A 199 12.20 -3.87 7.31
C ILE A 199 11.49 -4.32 6.04
N TRP A 200 12.14 -4.13 4.89
CA TRP A 200 11.70 -4.58 3.58
C TRP A 200 12.33 -5.92 3.18
N LEU A 201 11.57 -6.73 2.45
CA LEU A 201 12.00 -8.01 1.89
C LEU A 201 11.19 -8.32 0.62
N ALA A 202 11.82 -8.83 -0.45
CA ALA A 202 11.14 -9.41 -1.61
C ALA A 202 11.23 -10.95 -1.60
N PRO A 203 10.43 -11.65 -0.77
CA PRO A 203 10.74 -13.02 -0.34
C PRO A 203 10.77 -14.04 -1.47
N PHE A 204 10.02 -13.82 -2.54
CA PHE A 204 9.89 -14.79 -3.65
C PHE A 204 10.83 -14.51 -4.83
N LEU A 205 11.70 -13.51 -4.69
CA LEU A 205 12.65 -13.11 -5.72
C LEU A 205 14.09 -13.42 -5.31
N LEU A 206 14.90 -13.72 -6.34
CA LEU A 206 16.34 -13.77 -6.24
C LEU A 206 16.99 -13.30 -7.54
N MET A 207 18.18 -12.74 -7.41
CA MET A 207 19.01 -12.37 -8.56
C MET A 207 19.73 -13.59 -9.15
N PRO A 208 19.94 -13.64 -10.49
CA PRO A 208 20.64 -14.74 -11.16
C PRO A 208 22.03 -15.07 -10.61
N ASN A 209 22.71 -14.06 -10.04
CA ASN A 209 24.08 -14.18 -9.54
C ASN A 209 24.14 -14.32 -8.00
N SER A 210 23.00 -14.42 -7.30
CA SER A 210 22.98 -14.56 -5.84
C SER A 210 23.65 -15.86 -5.39
N ALA A 211 24.17 -15.87 -4.17
CA ALA A 211 24.74 -17.06 -3.56
C ALA A 211 23.68 -18.15 -3.46
N THR A 212 22.46 -17.79 -3.07
CA THR A 212 21.31 -18.69 -3.00
C THR A 212 20.98 -19.32 -4.36
N ALA A 213 20.95 -18.52 -5.44
CA ALA A 213 20.68 -19.03 -6.80
C ALA A 213 21.74 -20.05 -7.27
N LYS A 214 23.00 -19.81 -6.92
CA LYS A 214 24.14 -20.66 -7.31
C LYS A 214 24.22 -21.93 -6.48
N ALA A 215 23.91 -21.83 -5.19
CA ALA A 215 23.93 -22.95 -4.25
C ALA A 215 22.73 -23.88 -4.46
N HIS A 216 21.57 -23.31 -4.80
CA HIS A 216 20.29 -24.02 -4.94
C HIS A 216 19.64 -23.76 -6.31
N PRO A 217 20.27 -24.17 -7.44
CA PRO A 217 19.68 -24.00 -8.76
C PRO A 217 18.36 -24.79 -8.94
N GLU A 218 18.11 -25.79 -8.11
CA GLU A 218 16.86 -26.55 -8.03
C GLU A 218 15.70 -25.72 -7.46
N TRP A 219 15.95 -24.70 -6.61
CA TRP A 219 14.91 -23.85 -6.02
C TRP A 219 14.27 -22.86 -6.99
N LEU A 220 14.82 -22.74 -8.21
CA LEU A 220 14.33 -21.80 -9.21
C LEU A 220 13.05 -22.33 -9.86
N LEU A 221 12.01 -21.51 -9.93
CA LEU A 221 10.84 -21.82 -10.77
C LEU A 221 11.29 -21.89 -12.23
N ARG A 222 10.91 -22.96 -12.94
CA ARG A 222 11.34 -23.19 -14.32
C ARG A 222 10.20 -23.07 -15.31
N ASP A 223 10.50 -22.62 -16.53
CA ASP A 223 9.54 -22.63 -17.63
C ASP A 223 9.49 -24.01 -18.31
N ALA A 224 8.62 -24.17 -19.30
CA ALA A 224 8.48 -25.42 -20.06
C ALA A 224 9.74 -25.80 -20.89
N ARG A 225 10.75 -24.93 -20.96
CA ARG A 225 12.03 -25.14 -21.63
C ARG A 225 13.17 -25.30 -20.63
N ASP A 226 12.85 -25.58 -19.35
CA ASP A 226 13.80 -25.77 -18.26
C ASP A 226 14.66 -24.53 -17.96
N LYS A 227 14.18 -23.33 -18.30
CA LYS A 227 14.86 -22.06 -17.98
C LYS A 227 14.26 -21.42 -16.74
N PRO A 228 15.06 -20.73 -15.89
CA PRO A 228 14.52 -19.95 -14.78
C PRO A 228 13.47 -18.94 -15.26
N VAL A 229 12.33 -18.90 -14.57
CA VAL A 229 11.25 -17.96 -14.83
C VAL A 229 11.70 -16.57 -14.40
N LYS A 230 11.79 -15.67 -15.38
CA LYS A 230 12.05 -14.25 -15.15
C LYS A 230 10.79 -13.60 -14.57
N ALA A 231 10.87 -13.17 -13.32
CA ALA A 231 9.79 -12.51 -12.62
C ALA A 231 9.74 -11.01 -12.89
N GLY A 232 10.84 -10.41 -13.34
CA GLY A 232 10.91 -8.99 -13.62
C GLY A 232 12.30 -8.55 -14.02
N TRP A 233 12.45 -7.24 -14.15
CA TRP A 233 13.72 -6.58 -14.44
C TRP A 233 13.79 -5.29 -13.63
N ASN A 234 14.88 -5.10 -12.88
CA ASN A 234 15.12 -3.90 -12.09
C ASN A 234 16.54 -3.37 -12.33
N PRO A 235 16.67 -2.11 -12.81
CA PRO A 235 17.99 -1.54 -13.05
C PRO A 235 18.80 -1.33 -11.76
N ASN A 236 18.13 -1.08 -10.63
CA ASN A 236 18.80 -0.86 -9.34
C ASN A 236 19.46 -2.14 -8.80
N TRP A 237 19.00 -3.31 -9.25
CA TRP A 237 19.58 -4.61 -8.89
C TRP A 237 20.55 -5.13 -9.96
N GLY A 238 20.69 -4.44 -11.09
CA GLY A 238 21.57 -4.87 -12.18
C GLY A 238 20.93 -5.81 -13.19
N GLY A 239 19.60 -5.98 -13.19
CA GLY A 239 18.88 -6.60 -14.31
C GLY A 239 17.75 -7.54 -13.94
N ASP A 240 17.74 -8.72 -14.58
CA ASP A 240 16.69 -9.72 -14.42
C ASP A 240 16.62 -10.23 -12.98
N VAL A 241 15.41 -10.48 -12.50
CA VAL A 241 15.14 -11.26 -11.28
C VAL A 241 14.37 -12.54 -11.61
N TRP A 242 14.64 -13.59 -10.86
CA TRP A 242 14.02 -14.91 -11.01
C TRP A 242 13.07 -15.20 -9.85
N ALA A 243 12.06 -16.02 -10.12
CA ALA A 243 11.11 -16.50 -9.11
C ALA A 243 11.62 -17.76 -8.41
N LEU A 244 11.42 -17.82 -7.09
CA LEU A 244 11.52 -19.07 -6.32
C LEU A 244 10.36 -20.01 -6.63
N ASP A 245 10.63 -21.30 -6.69
CA ASP A 245 9.62 -22.35 -6.76
C ASP A 245 9.06 -22.65 -5.36
N ILE A 246 8.06 -21.87 -4.96
CA ILE A 246 7.38 -22.00 -3.66
C ILE A 246 6.55 -23.29 -3.52
N SER A 247 6.55 -24.19 -4.51
CA SER A 247 5.97 -25.53 -4.35
C SER A 247 6.88 -26.47 -3.55
N GLN A 248 8.18 -26.18 -3.48
CA GLN A 248 9.19 -27.02 -2.83
C GLN A 248 9.20 -26.82 -1.31
N CYS A 249 9.31 -27.92 -0.56
CA CYS A 249 9.38 -27.88 0.91
C CYS A 249 10.61 -27.10 1.39
N ASP A 250 11.77 -27.30 0.76
CA ASP A 250 13.02 -26.67 1.18
C ASP A 250 12.98 -25.14 0.99
N VAL A 251 12.34 -24.67 -0.09
CA VAL A 251 12.10 -23.24 -0.32
C VAL A 251 11.17 -22.66 0.75
N GLU A 252 10.08 -23.36 1.08
CA GLU A 252 9.17 -22.95 2.16
C GLU A 252 9.90 -22.90 3.52
N ASP A 253 10.67 -23.94 3.88
CA ASP A 253 11.43 -23.98 5.13
C ASP A 253 12.48 -22.85 5.20
N TYR A 254 13.16 -22.55 4.10
CA TYR A 254 14.09 -21.41 3.99
C TYR A 254 13.38 -20.08 4.26
N LEU A 255 12.24 -19.84 3.60
CA LEU A 255 11.49 -18.59 3.75
C LEU A 255 10.95 -18.42 5.18
N LEU A 256 10.44 -19.49 5.79
CA LEU A 256 9.95 -19.43 7.18
C LEU A 256 11.11 -19.21 8.16
N SER A 257 12.28 -19.82 7.94
CA SER A 257 13.48 -19.56 8.75
C SER A 257 13.96 -18.11 8.62
N LEU A 258 13.80 -17.50 7.43
CA LEU A 258 14.13 -16.10 7.21
C LEU A 258 13.19 -15.17 7.99
N ILE A 259 11.87 -15.39 7.89
CA ILE A 259 10.89 -14.59 8.65
C ILE A 259 11.09 -14.78 10.16
N ASP A 260 11.34 -16.01 10.63
CA ASP A 260 11.67 -16.29 12.02
C ASP A 260 12.89 -15.51 12.49
N THR A 261 13.96 -15.47 11.68
CA THR A 261 15.17 -14.69 12.00
C THR A 261 14.85 -13.20 12.11
N ILE A 262 14.12 -12.64 11.14
CA ILE A 262 13.78 -11.21 11.12
C ILE A 262 12.92 -10.83 12.34
N VAL A 263 11.94 -11.65 12.69
CA VAL A 263 10.99 -11.37 13.76
C VAL A 263 11.55 -11.69 15.14
N ASN A 264 12.05 -12.91 15.33
CA ASN A 264 12.38 -13.46 16.63
C ASN A 264 13.85 -13.28 17.04
N VAL A 265 14.76 -13.17 16.06
CA VAL A 265 16.18 -12.94 16.34
C VAL A 265 16.50 -11.45 16.24
N TRP A 266 16.16 -10.81 15.13
CA TRP A 266 16.49 -9.39 14.93
C TRP A 266 15.54 -8.43 15.63
N GLY A 267 14.28 -8.82 15.85
CA GLY A 267 13.31 -8.00 16.60
C GLY A 267 12.49 -7.03 15.75
N TYR A 268 12.39 -7.24 14.44
CA TYR A 268 11.50 -6.43 13.59
C TYR A 268 10.02 -6.77 13.85
N ARG A 269 9.16 -5.75 13.78
CA ARG A 269 7.70 -5.86 14.05
C ARG A 269 6.84 -5.37 12.90
N TYR A 270 7.44 -4.77 11.88
CA TYR A 270 6.77 -4.34 10.66
C TYR A 270 7.56 -4.85 9.45
N LEU A 271 6.98 -5.74 8.65
CA LEU A 271 7.65 -6.32 7.49
C LEU A 271 6.94 -5.88 6.22
N LYS A 272 7.61 -5.09 5.37
CA LYS A 272 7.16 -4.80 4.01
C LYS A 272 7.58 -5.94 3.10
N LEU A 273 6.63 -6.81 2.73
CA LEU A 273 6.86 -7.93 1.83
C LEU A 273 6.48 -7.53 0.41
N ASP A 274 7.48 -7.40 -0.45
CA ASP A 274 7.35 -6.79 -1.76
C ASP A 274 7.47 -7.82 -2.90
N PHE A 275 7.07 -7.42 -4.10
CA PHE A 275 7.06 -8.24 -5.30
C PHE A 275 6.32 -9.58 -5.11
N LEU A 276 5.27 -9.57 -4.28
CA LEU A 276 4.55 -10.79 -3.93
C LEU A 276 3.87 -11.47 -5.14
N TYR A 277 3.64 -10.75 -6.23
CA TYR A 277 3.18 -11.33 -7.50
C TYR A 277 4.11 -12.44 -8.01
N ALA A 278 5.39 -12.43 -7.64
CA ALA A 278 6.35 -13.46 -8.04
C ALA A 278 5.94 -14.86 -7.57
N GLY A 279 5.25 -14.96 -6.43
CA GLY A 279 4.70 -16.22 -5.92
C GLY A 279 3.51 -16.77 -6.72
N LEU A 280 2.92 -15.98 -7.63
CA LEU A 280 1.88 -16.41 -8.58
C LEU A 280 2.39 -16.55 -10.02
N MET A 281 3.71 -16.51 -10.24
CA MET A 281 4.28 -16.70 -11.56
C MET A 281 4.01 -18.12 -12.09
N GLN A 282 3.85 -18.21 -13.42
CA GLN A 282 3.59 -19.47 -14.09
C GLN A 282 4.91 -20.19 -14.39
N GLY A 283 4.94 -21.49 -14.10
CA GLY A 283 6.08 -22.35 -14.39
C GLY A 283 5.73 -23.83 -14.23
N VAL A 284 6.76 -24.66 -14.34
CA VAL A 284 6.76 -26.08 -14.06
C VAL A 284 7.22 -26.24 -12.61
N PHE A 285 6.25 -26.47 -11.73
CA PHE A 285 6.50 -26.71 -10.31
C PHE A 285 7.16 -28.08 -10.11
N SER A 286 8.26 -28.09 -9.35
CA SER A 286 9.04 -29.31 -9.09
C SER A 286 8.76 -29.94 -7.72
N GLY A 287 8.12 -29.20 -6.83
CA GLY A 287 7.74 -29.63 -5.49
C GLY A 287 6.36 -30.27 -5.44
N ARG A 288 5.55 -29.82 -4.48
CA ARG A 288 4.21 -30.37 -4.23
C ARG A 288 3.30 -30.18 -5.45
N LYS A 289 2.37 -31.10 -5.65
CA LYS A 289 1.31 -30.94 -6.66
C LYS A 289 0.39 -29.79 -6.29
N GLY A 290 -0.04 -29.01 -7.27
CA GLY A 290 -0.99 -27.92 -7.08
C GLY A 290 -0.82 -26.81 -8.12
N GLY A 291 -1.76 -25.88 -8.11
CA GLY A 291 -1.67 -24.63 -8.86
C GLY A 291 -0.89 -23.56 -8.09
N ALA A 292 -0.42 -22.54 -8.81
CA ALA A 292 0.33 -21.42 -8.23
C ALA A 292 -0.38 -20.76 -7.04
N TRP A 293 -1.71 -20.62 -7.13
CA TRP A 293 -2.54 -20.01 -6.07
C TRP A 293 -2.58 -20.85 -4.79
N GLN A 294 -2.49 -22.17 -4.88
CA GLN A 294 -2.50 -23.06 -3.72
C GLN A 294 -1.16 -22.96 -2.98
N HIS A 295 -0.05 -22.95 -3.73
CA HIS A 295 1.28 -22.74 -3.16
C HIS A 295 1.40 -21.35 -2.53
N TYR A 296 0.90 -20.32 -3.20
CA TYR A 296 0.85 -18.96 -2.68
C TYR A 296 0.03 -18.86 -1.39
N ALA A 297 -1.21 -19.36 -1.37
CA ALA A 297 -2.05 -19.33 -0.17
C ALA A 297 -1.41 -20.07 1.01
N ARG A 298 -0.76 -21.21 0.75
CA ARG A 298 -0.03 -21.98 1.76
C ARG A 298 1.10 -21.18 2.37
N ILE A 299 2.02 -20.64 1.56
CA ILE A 299 3.17 -19.90 2.09
C ILE A 299 2.71 -18.63 2.83
N MET A 300 1.68 -17.95 2.35
CA MET A 300 1.11 -16.79 3.03
C MET A 300 0.51 -17.16 4.39
N ALA A 301 -0.22 -18.27 4.49
CA ALA A 301 -0.75 -18.75 5.77
C ALA A 301 0.36 -19.06 6.79
N HIS A 302 1.46 -19.67 6.35
CA HIS A 302 2.59 -19.97 7.22
C HIS A 302 3.38 -18.72 7.63
N ILE A 303 3.58 -17.76 6.73
CA ILE A 303 4.20 -16.48 7.09
C ILE A 303 3.35 -15.77 8.17
N LEU A 304 2.03 -15.88 8.13
CA LEU A 304 1.16 -15.28 9.15
C LEU A 304 1.26 -15.92 10.53
N GLU A 305 1.85 -17.11 10.68
CA GLU A 305 2.14 -17.65 12.01
C GLU A 305 3.09 -16.74 12.80
N PHE A 306 3.87 -15.93 12.09
CA PHE A 306 4.76 -14.90 12.65
C PHE A 306 4.08 -13.56 12.92
N SER A 307 2.74 -13.46 12.81
CA SER A 307 1.98 -12.26 13.20
C SER A 307 2.05 -11.98 14.71
N ARG A 308 2.58 -12.93 15.47
CA ARG A 308 3.04 -12.73 16.86
C ARG A 308 4.46 -13.27 16.96
N ALA A 309 5.35 -12.43 17.47
CA ALA A 309 6.68 -12.87 17.83
C ALA A 309 6.62 -13.88 18.99
N SER A 310 7.69 -14.64 19.17
CA SER A 310 7.87 -15.64 20.23
C SER A 310 7.73 -15.06 21.65
N ASN A 311 8.01 -13.77 21.81
CA ASN A 311 7.81 -13.03 23.06
C ASN A 311 6.36 -12.50 23.24
N GLY A 312 5.45 -12.78 22.29
CA GLY A 312 4.04 -12.38 22.32
C GLY A 312 3.73 -11.03 21.67
N GLU A 313 4.75 -10.25 21.30
CA GLU A 313 4.55 -8.94 20.66
C GLU A 313 3.93 -9.10 19.27
N PRO A 314 3.04 -8.18 18.86
CA PRO A 314 2.39 -8.27 17.57
C PRO A 314 3.35 -7.88 16.43
N VAL A 315 3.14 -8.48 15.26
CA VAL A 315 3.89 -8.21 14.03
C VAL A 315 2.91 -7.89 12.92
N ALA A 316 3.22 -6.86 12.14
CA ALA A 316 2.42 -6.43 11.01
C ALA A 316 3.17 -6.69 9.70
N PHE A 317 2.41 -7.06 8.67
CA PHE A 317 2.91 -7.27 7.32
C PHE A 317 2.25 -6.27 6.38
N LEU A 318 3.07 -5.45 5.73
CA LEU A 318 2.64 -4.64 4.58
C LEU A 318 2.92 -5.44 3.31
N SER A 319 1.86 -5.77 2.57
CA SER A 319 2.00 -6.43 1.28
C SER A 319 2.21 -5.40 0.16
N CYS A 320 3.21 -5.62 -0.68
CA CYS A 320 3.58 -4.75 -1.81
C CYS A 320 3.84 -5.57 -3.08
N GLY A 321 3.55 -4.98 -4.25
CA GLY A 321 3.54 -5.70 -5.52
C GLY A 321 2.64 -6.94 -5.47
N ALA A 322 1.53 -6.86 -4.75
CA ALA A 322 0.73 -8.00 -4.36
C ALA A 322 -0.55 -8.16 -5.22
N PRO A 323 -0.89 -9.38 -5.64
CA PRO A 323 -2.18 -9.67 -6.27
C PRO A 323 -3.32 -9.51 -5.24
N ILE A 324 -4.01 -8.37 -5.26
CA ILE A 324 -4.94 -7.91 -4.21
C ILE A 324 -5.86 -9.03 -3.69
N GLU A 325 -6.68 -9.63 -4.55
CA GLU A 325 -7.67 -10.63 -4.12
C GLU A 325 -7.02 -11.89 -3.53
N SER A 326 -5.83 -12.26 -4.02
CA SER A 326 -5.09 -13.42 -3.52
C SER A 326 -4.40 -13.17 -2.18
N THR A 327 -4.09 -11.91 -1.88
CA THR A 327 -3.28 -11.53 -0.72
C THR A 327 -4.10 -10.93 0.40
N ALA A 328 -5.20 -10.23 0.09
CA ALA A 328 -6.07 -9.53 1.05
C ALA A 328 -6.60 -10.44 2.17
N PRO A 329 -6.94 -11.73 1.96
CA PRO A 329 -7.31 -12.64 3.04
C PRO A 329 -6.24 -12.83 4.11
N PHE A 330 -4.97 -12.62 3.74
CA PHE A 330 -3.81 -12.88 4.58
C PHE A 330 -3.22 -11.59 5.16
N MET A 331 -2.94 -10.60 4.29
CA MET A 331 -2.25 -9.37 4.65
C MET A 331 -3.11 -8.17 4.22
N PRO A 332 -4.02 -7.70 5.08
CA PRO A 332 -4.95 -6.64 4.72
C PRO A 332 -4.29 -5.26 4.62
N LEU A 333 -3.15 -5.04 5.28
CA LEU A 333 -2.33 -3.85 5.06
C LEU A 333 -1.55 -4.01 3.74
N MET A 334 -1.88 -3.18 2.75
CA MET A 334 -1.46 -3.42 1.38
C MET A 334 -1.25 -2.15 0.57
N ARG A 335 -0.11 -2.07 -0.14
CA ARG A 335 0.15 -1.07 -1.17
C ARG A 335 -0.93 -1.16 -2.24
N SER A 336 -1.73 -0.10 -2.35
CA SER A 336 -2.90 -0.06 -3.22
C SER A 336 -2.61 0.51 -4.60
N GLY A 337 -1.36 0.82 -4.95
CA GLY A 337 -1.02 1.46 -6.23
C GLY A 337 0.43 1.29 -6.64
N ALA A 338 0.74 1.74 -7.85
CA ALA A 338 2.11 1.88 -8.32
C ALA A 338 2.96 2.73 -7.37
N ASP A 339 4.29 2.61 -7.48
CA ASP A 339 5.21 3.50 -6.78
C ASP A 339 4.90 4.96 -7.10
N THR A 340 4.76 5.75 -6.05
CA THR A 340 4.82 7.20 -6.15
C THR A 340 6.23 7.63 -6.53
N ARG A 341 6.42 8.91 -6.77
CA ARG A 341 7.73 9.45 -7.09
C ARG A 341 7.82 10.93 -6.76
N GLU A 342 9.04 11.42 -6.55
CA GLU A 342 9.41 12.83 -6.50
C GLU A 342 9.17 13.61 -7.82
N HIS A 343 8.46 13.00 -8.77
CA HIS A 343 8.08 13.53 -10.06
C HIS A 343 6.63 13.15 -10.39
N TRP A 344 5.90 14.08 -11.02
CA TRP A 344 4.50 13.87 -11.40
C TRP A 344 4.31 12.71 -12.38
N GLU A 345 5.20 12.57 -13.35
CA GLU A 345 5.09 11.60 -14.45
C GLU A 345 6.48 11.20 -14.97
N TRP A 346 6.59 10.01 -15.56
CA TRP A 346 7.78 9.53 -16.25
C TRP A 346 7.53 9.43 -17.77
N PRO A 347 7.92 10.46 -18.56
CA PRO A 347 7.57 10.54 -19.99
C PRO A 347 8.05 9.36 -20.83
N GLN A 348 9.26 8.87 -20.58
CA GLN A 348 9.87 7.78 -21.34
C GLN A 348 9.11 6.45 -21.11
N LEU A 349 8.80 6.12 -19.85
CA LEU A 349 8.03 4.92 -19.53
C LEU A 349 6.57 5.03 -19.96
N ARG A 350 5.99 6.24 -19.90
CA ARG A 350 4.67 6.53 -20.46
C ARG A 350 4.64 6.30 -21.97
N LEU A 351 5.67 6.73 -22.70
CA LEU A 351 5.74 6.63 -24.16
C LEU A 351 5.71 5.17 -24.64
N ILE A 352 6.39 4.27 -23.91
CA ILE A 352 6.37 2.83 -24.21
C ILE A 352 5.15 2.10 -23.60
N GLY A 353 4.20 2.84 -23.02
CA GLY A 353 2.96 2.29 -22.49
C GLY A 353 3.12 1.46 -21.21
N HIS A 354 4.19 1.67 -20.42
CA HIS A 354 4.36 0.95 -19.16
C HIS A 354 3.33 1.42 -18.12
N GLN A 355 2.36 0.55 -17.83
CA GLN A 355 1.19 0.90 -17.01
C GLN A 355 1.56 1.13 -15.53
N GLY A 356 2.32 0.21 -14.93
CA GLY A 356 2.76 0.29 -13.51
C GLY A 356 4.06 1.06 -13.28
N ARG A 357 4.35 2.07 -14.12
CA ARG A 357 5.58 2.87 -14.00
C ARG A 357 5.55 3.72 -12.71
N PRO A 358 6.70 3.93 -12.03
CA PRO A 358 6.79 4.84 -10.90
C PRO A 358 6.48 6.30 -11.31
N ALA A 359 5.43 6.87 -10.75
CA ALA A 359 4.98 8.24 -11.00
C ALA A 359 3.89 8.64 -9.99
N ALA A 360 3.98 9.85 -9.42
CA ALA A 360 2.97 10.36 -8.49
C ALA A 360 1.56 10.35 -9.10
N LYS A 361 1.42 10.69 -10.40
CA LYS A 361 0.12 10.65 -11.08
C LYS A 361 -0.47 9.24 -11.17
N VAL A 362 0.34 8.24 -11.50
CA VAL A 362 -0.14 6.86 -11.66
C VAL A 362 -0.54 6.30 -10.30
N ASN A 363 0.28 6.55 -9.28
CA ASN A 363 -0.05 6.22 -7.90
C ASN A 363 -1.38 6.88 -7.47
N LEU A 364 -1.59 8.17 -7.74
CA LEU A 364 -2.85 8.87 -7.45
C LEU A 364 -4.05 8.25 -8.16
N GLU A 365 -3.92 7.92 -9.46
CA GLU A 365 -4.98 7.26 -10.23
C GLU A 365 -5.34 5.90 -9.61
N ASP A 366 -4.36 5.11 -9.20
CA ASP A 366 -4.56 3.80 -8.54
C ASP A 366 -5.20 3.95 -7.15
N SER A 367 -4.69 4.86 -6.31
CA SER A 367 -5.18 5.11 -4.95
C SER A 367 -6.62 5.60 -4.97
N ILE A 368 -6.97 6.53 -5.87
CA ILE A 368 -8.36 6.97 -6.07
C ILE A 368 -9.22 5.83 -6.61
N GLY A 369 -8.73 5.10 -7.62
CA GLY A 369 -9.47 3.99 -8.23
C GLY A 369 -9.76 2.83 -7.27
N ARG A 370 -9.00 2.71 -6.18
CA ARG A 370 -9.11 1.66 -5.17
C ARG A 370 -9.56 2.18 -3.79
N ALA A 371 -9.94 3.45 -3.67
CA ALA A 371 -10.37 4.09 -2.42
C ALA A 371 -11.50 3.34 -1.70
N ILE A 372 -12.39 2.67 -2.46
CA ILE A 372 -13.50 1.90 -1.88
C ILE A 372 -13.04 0.66 -1.10
N LEU A 373 -11.83 0.16 -1.38
CA LEU A 373 -11.25 -1.02 -0.70
C LEU A 373 -10.73 -0.68 0.70
N ASP A 374 -10.36 0.59 0.93
CA ASP A 374 -9.86 1.04 2.24
C ASP A 374 -10.96 0.90 3.30
N LYS A 375 -10.62 0.23 4.41
CA LYS A 375 -11.50 -0.12 5.53
C LYS A 375 -12.72 -0.96 5.18
N SER A 376 -12.82 -1.47 3.95
CA SER A 376 -13.80 -2.50 3.58
C SER A 376 -13.12 -3.87 3.46
N LEU A 377 -12.06 -3.95 2.65
CA LEU A 377 -11.27 -5.17 2.41
C LEU A 377 -9.83 -5.01 2.90
N LEU A 378 -9.24 -3.83 2.71
CA LEU A 378 -7.84 -3.53 2.96
C LEU A 378 -7.69 -2.38 3.97
N LEU A 379 -6.53 -2.30 4.62
CA LEU A 379 -5.95 -1.02 5.03
C LEU A 379 -5.07 -0.59 3.86
N CYS A 380 -5.54 0.36 3.05
CA CYS A 380 -4.82 0.76 1.85
C CYS A 380 -3.59 1.59 2.24
N ASP A 381 -2.43 1.21 1.70
CA ASP A 381 -1.22 2.00 1.69
C ASP A 381 -1.11 2.74 0.34
N PRO A 382 -1.37 4.06 0.32
CA PRO A 382 -1.30 4.90 -0.88
C PRO A 382 0.14 5.24 -1.27
N ASP A 383 1.15 4.65 -0.61
CA ASP A 383 2.57 4.99 -0.69
C ASP A 383 2.94 6.28 0.05
N VAL A 384 4.22 6.68 -0.02
CA VAL A 384 4.73 7.80 0.77
C VAL A 384 4.20 9.17 0.33
N ILE A 385 4.13 10.09 1.28
CA ILE A 385 3.95 11.53 1.05
C ILE A 385 5.29 12.25 1.05
N PHE A 386 5.33 13.44 0.44
CA PHE A 386 6.52 14.29 0.38
C PHE A 386 6.25 15.65 1.03
N CYS A 387 7.10 16.05 1.94
CA CYS A 387 7.17 17.38 2.54
C CYS A 387 8.42 18.13 2.06
N ARG A 388 9.48 17.42 1.67
CA ARG A 388 10.78 18.00 1.28
C ARG A 388 10.68 19.05 0.19
N THR A 389 11.62 19.99 0.23
CA THR A 389 11.78 21.05 -0.78
C THR A 389 12.85 20.75 -1.81
N ASP A 390 13.83 19.92 -1.46
CA ASP A 390 14.94 19.54 -2.32
C ASP A 390 14.76 18.09 -2.83
N LEU A 391 15.50 17.72 -3.89
CA LEU A 391 15.41 16.37 -4.51
C LEU A 391 13.97 15.97 -4.92
N THR A 392 13.19 16.96 -5.36
CA THR A 392 11.84 16.76 -5.88
C THR A 392 11.54 17.79 -6.95
N SER A 393 10.78 17.40 -7.98
CA SER A 393 10.21 18.32 -8.97
C SER A 393 8.72 18.58 -8.75
N LEU A 394 8.14 17.98 -7.70
CA LEU A 394 6.73 18.20 -7.36
C LEU A 394 6.55 19.62 -6.84
N LYS A 395 5.51 20.29 -7.32
CA LYS A 395 5.03 21.56 -6.74
C LYS A 395 4.42 21.28 -5.37
N ASP A 396 4.36 22.29 -4.50
CA ASP A 396 3.69 22.16 -3.20
C ASP A 396 2.22 21.74 -3.37
N THR A 397 1.57 22.22 -4.43
CA THR A 397 0.21 21.84 -4.79
C THR A 397 0.05 20.34 -5.08
N GLU A 398 1.02 19.75 -5.77
CA GLU A 398 1.03 18.32 -6.10
C GLU A 398 1.34 17.47 -4.87
N LYS A 399 2.30 17.91 -4.05
CA LYS A 399 2.61 17.26 -2.76
C LYS A 399 1.39 17.28 -1.84
N PHE A 400 0.68 18.41 -1.77
CA PHE A 400 -0.53 18.54 -0.96
C PHE A 400 -1.64 17.62 -1.48
N LEU A 401 -1.84 17.53 -2.81
CA LEU A 401 -2.80 16.61 -3.41
C LEU A 401 -2.48 15.14 -3.08
N ILE A 402 -1.21 14.73 -3.19
CA ILE A 402 -0.76 13.38 -2.81
C ILE A 402 -1.12 13.10 -1.34
N ALA A 403 -0.74 14.02 -0.46
CA ALA A 403 -0.95 13.86 0.97
C ALA A 403 -2.44 13.88 1.37
N MET A 404 -3.24 14.73 0.72
CA MET A 404 -4.69 14.78 0.88
C MET A 404 -5.35 13.45 0.48
N VAL A 405 -5.03 12.92 -0.70
CA VAL A 405 -5.56 11.64 -1.18
C VAL A 405 -5.17 10.51 -0.24
N ALA A 406 -3.91 10.50 0.23
CA ALA A 406 -3.44 9.51 1.18
C ALA A 406 -4.22 9.53 2.50
N ALA A 407 -4.53 10.72 3.04
CA ALA A 407 -5.26 10.86 4.30
C ALA A 407 -6.76 10.58 4.18
N MET A 408 -7.37 10.86 3.03
CA MET A 408 -8.81 10.66 2.80
C MET A 408 -9.17 9.23 2.36
N PHE A 409 -8.30 8.58 1.60
CA PHE A 409 -8.58 7.32 0.91
C PHE A 409 -7.61 6.17 1.24
N GLY A 410 -6.70 6.40 2.18
CA GLY A 410 -5.79 5.40 2.72
C GLY A 410 -5.88 5.25 4.23
N SER A 411 -5.25 4.19 4.73
CA SER A 411 -5.07 3.89 6.15
C SER A 411 -3.61 3.96 6.60
N GLN A 412 -2.72 4.44 5.72
CA GLN A 412 -1.31 4.61 6.01
C GLN A 412 -0.76 5.95 5.48
N LEU A 413 0.06 6.62 6.30
CA LEU A 413 0.79 7.84 5.99
C LEU A 413 2.28 7.66 6.33
N MET A 414 3.04 7.19 5.36
CA MET A 414 4.51 7.13 5.44
C MET A 414 5.12 8.37 4.78
N THR A 415 6.25 8.85 5.26
CA THR A 415 7.12 9.78 4.52
C THR A 415 8.44 9.08 4.23
N SER A 416 9.13 9.55 3.19
CA SER A 416 10.51 9.15 2.89
C SER A 416 11.48 10.33 2.91
N ASP A 417 11.06 11.51 3.36
CA ASP A 417 11.93 12.68 3.38
C ASP A 417 13.08 12.52 4.39
N ASP A 418 14.24 13.08 4.07
CA ASP A 418 15.43 13.07 4.94
C ASP A 418 15.18 13.93 6.20
N PRO A 419 15.00 13.32 7.39
CA PRO A 419 14.75 14.08 8.59
C PRO A 419 15.99 14.84 9.08
N ALA A 420 17.21 14.45 8.68
CA ALA A 420 18.44 15.14 9.04
C ALA A 420 18.66 16.40 8.21
N LEU A 421 18.15 16.44 6.97
CA LEU A 421 18.14 17.63 6.12
C LEU A 421 16.89 18.50 6.29
N PHE A 422 15.97 18.15 7.19
CA PHE A 422 14.76 18.92 7.45
C PHE A 422 15.09 20.41 7.67
N THR A 423 14.60 21.26 6.78
CA THR A 423 14.93 22.68 6.81
C THR A 423 13.88 23.50 7.58
N ASN A 424 14.27 23.99 8.76
CA ASN A 424 13.54 25.08 9.44
C ASN A 424 13.66 26.40 8.69
N HIS A 425 14.79 26.59 8.02
CA HIS A 425 15.14 27.80 7.28
C HIS A 425 15.24 27.48 5.80
N ALA A 426 14.17 27.79 5.08
CA ALA A 426 14.21 28.45 3.79
C ALA A 426 15.61 28.58 3.15
N LYS A 427 16.06 27.57 2.39
CA LYS A 427 16.42 27.90 1.01
C LYS A 427 15.10 28.13 0.27
N ILE A 428 14.41 29.22 0.64
CA ILE A 428 13.42 29.82 -0.22
C ILE A 428 14.28 30.32 -1.37
N ASP A 429 14.38 29.48 -2.39
CA ASP A 429 14.62 29.93 -3.74
C ASP A 429 13.77 31.19 -3.92
N LYS A 430 14.25 32.24 -4.60
CA LYS A 430 13.55 33.55 -4.65
C LYS A 430 12.11 33.50 -5.23
N ASN A 431 11.59 32.31 -5.50
CA ASN A 431 10.22 32.00 -5.80
C ASN A 431 9.31 32.19 -4.56
N PRO A 432 8.43 33.20 -4.56
CA PRO A 432 7.49 33.45 -3.47
C PRO A 432 6.41 32.35 -3.31
N ASP A 433 6.29 31.44 -4.28
CA ASP A 433 5.24 30.40 -4.32
C ASP A 433 5.70 29.03 -3.78
N LYS A 434 6.85 28.96 -3.08
CA LYS A 434 7.38 27.72 -2.50
C LYS A 434 7.51 27.84 -0.98
N LEU A 435 6.82 26.97 -0.25
CA LEU A 435 6.92 26.88 1.20
C LEU A 435 8.26 26.29 1.63
N SER A 436 8.72 26.69 2.82
CA SER A 436 9.70 25.85 3.53
C SER A 436 9.05 24.54 3.93
N GLU A 437 9.85 23.48 4.06
CA GLU A 437 9.37 22.16 4.48
C GLU A 437 8.59 22.21 5.80
N ALA A 438 9.07 23.00 6.78
CA ALA A 438 8.36 23.22 8.04
C ALA A 438 7.01 23.94 7.87
N ALA A 439 6.91 24.91 6.94
CA ALA A 439 5.65 25.59 6.67
C ALA A 439 4.66 24.68 5.95
N PHE A 440 5.11 23.93 4.94
CA PHE A 440 4.31 22.92 4.25
C PHE A 440 3.80 21.85 5.21
N THR A 441 4.67 21.34 6.09
CA THR A 441 4.30 20.33 7.09
C THR A 441 3.21 20.84 8.04
N ARG A 442 3.28 22.10 8.50
CA ARG A 442 2.24 22.70 9.33
C ARG A 442 0.92 22.82 8.58
N GLU A 443 0.96 23.32 7.35
CA GLU A 443 -0.20 23.48 6.47
C GLU A 443 -0.91 22.14 6.22
N LEU A 444 -0.14 21.07 5.98
CA LEU A 444 -0.66 19.72 5.82
C LEU A 444 -1.31 19.17 7.10
N ILE A 445 -0.67 19.37 8.26
CA ILE A 445 -1.21 18.91 9.54
C ILE A 445 -2.48 19.66 9.91
N GLU A 446 -2.59 20.95 9.59
CA GLU A 446 -3.82 21.72 9.76
C GLU A 446 -4.97 21.16 8.92
N TRP A 447 -4.70 20.79 7.67
CA TRP A 447 -5.66 20.08 6.84
C TRP A 447 -6.10 18.75 7.46
N TYR A 448 -5.16 17.94 7.94
CA TYR A 448 -5.48 16.65 8.56
C TYR A 448 -6.34 16.78 9.81
N LYS A 449 -6.16 17.84 10.60
CA LYS A 449 -7.04 18.15 11.75
C LYS A 449 -8.46 18.54 11.31
N HIS A 450 -8.62 19.12 10.13
CA HIS A 450 -9.93 19.53 9.63
C HIS A 450 -10.76 18.34 9.12
N ILE A 451 -10.11 17.39 8.44
CA ILE A 451 -10.76 16.16 7.97
C ILE A 451 -10.81 15.05 9.04
N GLU A 452 -10.34 15.35 10.24
CA GLU A 452 -10.27 14.40 11.34
C GLU A 452 -11.68 13.91 11.74
N GLY A 453 -11.87 12.59 11.81
CA GLY A 453 -13.17 11.97 12.14
C GLY A 453 -14.16 11.88 10.98
N LYS A 454 -13.81 12.35 9.78
CA LYS A 454 -14.64 12.22 8.57
C LYS A 454 -14.24 11.05 7.67
N GLU A 455 -15.23 10.32 7.17
CA GLU A 455 -15.03 9.30 6.13
C GLU A 455 -15.36 9.90 4.76
N PHE A 456 -14.56 9.58 3.75
CA PHE A 456 -14.71 10.15 2.41
C PHE A 456 -15.08 9.10 1.36
N GLY A 457 -15.89 9.54 0.40
CA GLY A 457 -16.17 8.87 -0.85
C GLY A 457 -15.59 9.64 -2.03
N ILE A 458 -15.40 8.94 -3.14
CA ILE A 458 -14.88 9.53 -4.37
C ILE A 458 -15.52 8.84 -5.58
N GLU A 459 -15.93 9.66 -6.55
CA GLU A 459 -16.54 9.19 -7.79
C GLU A 459 -15.91 9.90 -8.98
N ARG A 460 -15.86 9.21 -10.12
CA ARG A 460 -15.41 9.85 -11.34
C ARG A 460 -16.49 10.82 -11.81
N ASN A 461 -16.13 12.08 -12.00
CA ASN A 461 -17.06 13.08 -12.50
C ASN A 461 -17.60 12.64 -13.88
N PRO A 462 -18.93 12.66 -14.09
CA PRO A 462 -19.54 12.18 -15.34
C PRO A 462 -19.26 13.09 -16.54
N GLY A 463 -18.73 14.28 -16.30
CA GLY A 463 -18.21 15.18 -17.33
C GLY A 463 -17.18 14.51 -18.22
N ARG A 464 -17.09 14.95 -19.48
CA ARG A 464 -16.15 14.39 -20.48
C ARG A 464 -14.67 14.64 -20.16
N THR A 465 -14.35 15.31 -19.05
CA THR A 465 -12.99 15.61 -18.63
C THR A 465 -12.36 14.37 -18.00
N ARG A 466 -11.36 13.81 -18.69
CA ARG A 466 -10.58 12.68 -18.17
C ARG A 466 -9.83 13.12 -16.91
N GLY A 467 -9.82 12.27 -15.88
CA GLY A 467 -9.05 12.52 -14.65
C GLY A 467 -9.68 13.54 -13.69
N LEU A 468 -10.95 13.90 -13.88
CA LEU A 468 -11.74 14.67 -12.93
C LEU A 468 -12.54 13.73 -12.03
N TYR A 469 -12.45 13.93 -10.72
CA TYR A 469 -13.14 13.15 -9.69
C TYR A 469 -13.79 14.08 -8.69
N ASP A 470 -14.98 13.74 -8.20
CA ASP A 470 -15.65 14.43 -7.11
C ASP A 470 -15.47 13.62 -5.84
N PHE A 471 -15.10 14.28 -4.75
CA PHE A 471 -15.01 13.69 -3.42
C PHE A 471 -15.98 14.36 -2.46
N PHE A 472 -16.39 13.60 -1.46
CA PHE A 472 -17.40 14.03 -0.52
C PHE A 472 -17.27 13.29 0.80
N SER A 473 -17.53 13.96 1.92
CA SER A 473 -17.58 13.30 3.22
C SER A 473 -18.93 12.61 3.44
N ARG A 474 -18.96 11.52 4.21
CA ARG A 474 -20.20 10.78 4.54
C ARG A 474 -21.23 11.64 5.27
N ASP A 475 -20.78 12.56 6.10
CA ASP A 475 -21.64 13.51 6.81
C ASP A 475 -22.14 14.68 5.93
N GLY A 476 -21.71 14.75 4.66
CA GLY A 476 -22.10 15.78 3.70
C GLY A 476 -21.48 17.16 3.95
N SER A 477 -20.62 17.31 4.96
CA SER A 477 -20.03 18.61 5.33
C SER A 477 -18.92 19.09 4.41
N ILE A 478 -18.24 18.19 3.71
CA ILE A 478 -17.14 18.52 2.79
C ILE A 478 -17.45 17.94 1.42
N PHE A 479 -17.33 18.80 0.39
CA PHE A 479 -17.40 18.41 -1.01
C PHE A 479 -16.29 19.12 -1.81
N GLY A 480 -15.75 18.44 -2.82
CA GLY A 480 -14.85 19.07 -3.78
C GLY A 480 -14.49 18.18 -4.96
N SER A 481 -13.62 18.69 -5.82
CA SER A 481 -13.18 17.96 -7.02
C SER A 481 -11.66 17.91 -7.17
N ILE A 482 -11.14 16.77 -7.62
CA ILE A 482 -9.73 16.50 -7.94
C ILE A 482 -9.55 16.42 -9.45
N ASN A 483 -8.66 17.25 -10.01
CA ASN A 483 -8.30 17.20 -11.43
C ASN A 483 -6.85 16.74 -11.66
N LEU A 484 -6.67 15.46 -12.00
CA LEU A 484 -5.37 14.87 -12.30
C LEU A 484 -4.82 15.22 -13.71
N SER A 485 -5.64 15.86 -14.56
CA SER A 485 -5.25 16.26 -15.92
C SER A 485 -4.61 17.64 -15.95
N ASP A 486 -5.14 18.57 -15.17
CA ASP A 486 -4.68 19.97 -15.20
C ASP A 486 -3.57 20.25 -14.19
N ARG A 487 -3.21 19.31 -13.29
CA ARG A 487 -2.23 19.50 -12.19
C ARG A 487 -2.56 20.66 -11.24
N GLU A 488 -3.61 21.43 -11.55
CA GLU A 488 -3.73 22.82 -11.11
C GLU A 488 -5.05 23.20 -10.43
N GLN A 489 -6.01 22.30 -10.21
CA GLN A 489 -7.33 22.70 -9.69
C GLN A 489 -7.91 21.72 -8.67
N LEU A 490 -8.13 22.23 -7.44
CA LEU A 490 -8.94 21.63 -6.39
C LEU A 490 -10.03 22.64 -6.02
N ILE A 491 -11.28 22.36 -6.40
CA ILE A 491 -12.40 23.24 -6.03
C ILE A 491 -13.03 22.65 -4.77
N PHE A 492 -12.95 23.39 -3.66
CA PHE A 492 -13.60 23.04 -2.40
C PHE A 492 -14.86 23.89 -2.25
N ALA A 493 -15.98 23.27 -1.89
CA ALA A 493 -17.17 23.96 -1.41
C ALA A 493 -17.58 23.32 -0.08
N GLU A 494 -17.58 24.11 0.99
CA GLU A 494 -18.14 23.71 2.29
C GLU A 494 -19.65 23.95 2.22
N LEU A 495 -20.43 22.88 2.23
CA LEU A 495 -21.89 22.98 2.15
C LEU A 495 -22.43 23.23 3.56
N SER A 496 -23.05 24.38 3.77
CA SER A 496 -23.64 24.73 5.07
C SER A 496 -24.97 24.02 5.33
N GLU A 497 -25.65 23.47 4.31
CA GLU A 497 -26.87 22.65 4.46
C GLU A 497 -26.98 21.48 3.46
N PRO A 498 -27.52 20.31 3.87
CA PRO A 498 -27.66 19.11 3.02
C PRO A 498 -28.49 19.29 1.73
N SER A 499 -29.32 20.33 1.63
CA SER A 499 -30.22 20.55 0.48
C SER A 499 -29.52 21.01 -0.80
N GLU A 500 -28.26 21.45 -0.73
CA GLU A 500 -27.52 21.96 -1.90
C GLU A 500 -27.00 20.85 -2.83
N LEU A 501 -26.86 19.61 -2.32
CA LEU A 501 -26.49 18.42 -3.11
C LEU A 501 -27.43 18.18 -4.30
N THR A 502 -28.74 18.41 -4.11
CA THR A 502 -29.77 18.20 -5.12
C THR A 502 -29.74 19.23 -6.25
N ARG A 503 -29.22 20.45 -6.00
CA ARG A 503 -29.16 21.52 -7.02
C ARG A 503 -27.99 21.34 -7.98
N LEU A 504 -26.86 20.81 -7.49
CA LEU A 504 -25.67 20.57 -8.33
C LEU A 504 -25.84 19.37 -9.27
N SER A 505 -26.71 18.41 -8.94
CA SER A 505 -27.01 17.25 -9.80
C SER A 505 -28.00 17.53 -10.94
N GLU A 506 -28.73 18.66 -10.91
CA GLU A 506 -29.83 18.95 -11.85
C GLU A 506 -29.57 20.08 -12.85
N SER A 507 -28.50 20.87 -12.74
CA SER A 507 -28.26 22.00 -13.67
C SER A 507 -27.08 21.76 -14.63
N SER A 508 -27.39 21.19 -15.81
CA SER A 508 -26.48 21.17 -16.96
C SER A 508 -26.74 22.32 -17.95
N GLU A 509 -27.45 23.37 -17.56
CA GLU A 509 -27.77 24.49 -18.46
C GLU A 509 -27.52 25.86 -17.80
N SER A 510 -26.69 26.66 -18.47
CA SER A 510 -26.44 28.10 -18.30
C SER A 510 -26.14 28.61 -16.88
N PHE A 511 -24.84 28.74 -16.56
CA PHE A 511 -24.36 29.56 -15.45
C PHE A 511 -24.55 31.05 -15.77
N GLU A 512 -25.61 31.66 -15.24
CA GLU A 512 -25.60 33.09 -14.90
C GLU A 512 -25.22 33.27 -13.43
N SER A 513 -24.35 34.25 -13.21
CA SER A 513 -23.61 34.52 -11.97
C SER A 513 -24.51 34.71 -10.74
N VAL A 514 -24.43 33.80 -9.78
CA VAL A 514 -24.79 34.08 -8.38
C VAL A 514 -23.60 33.67 -7.51
N ALA A 515 -22.81 34.66 -7.10
CA ALA A 515 -21.70 34.46 -6.17
C ALA A 515 -22.27 34.19 -4.76
N PRO A 516 -21.86 33.09 -4.08
CA PRO A 516 -22.17 32.91 -2.67
C PRO A 516 -21.33 33.88 -1.82
N ASP A 517 -21.93 34.41 -0.75
CA ASP A 517 -21.29 35.24 0.26
C ASP A 517 -20.30 34.40 1.09
N LEU A 518 -18.99 34.56 0.80
CA LEU A 518 -17.86 33.84 1.39
C LEU A 518 -17.43 34.36 2.78
N SER A 519 -18.36 34.86 3.61
CA SER A 519 -18.01 35.53 4.86
C SER A 519 -17.86 34.63 6.11
N SER A 520 -17.86 33.30 6.00
CA SER A 520 -17.58 32.39 7.13
C SER A 520 -16.21 31.68 7.07
N LYS A 521 -15.15 32.45 7.37
CA LYS A 521 -13.89 32.11 8.08
C LYS A 521 -13.31 30.65 8.07
N PHE A 522 -12.33 30.42 7.19
CA PHE A 522 -11.09 29.67 7.51
C PHE A 522 -9.92 30.13 6.59
N PRO A 523 -8.66 30.24 7.07
CA PRO A 523 -7.52 30.55 6.21
C PRO A 523 -7.18 29.32 5.37
N MET A 524 -7.63 29.32 4.12
CA MET A 524 -7.21 28.32 3.13
C MET A 524 -5.68 28.32 2.99
N PRO A 525 -5.04 27.14 2.88
CA PRO A 525 -3.60 26.98 2.64
C PRO A 525 -3.12 27.91 1.53
N ARG A 526 -2.02 28.67 1.69
CA ARG A 526 -1.56 29.65 0.67
C ARG A 526 -1.24 29.00 -0.69
N HIS A 527 -1.05 27.68 -0.69
CA HIS A 527 -0.66 26.86 -1.84
C HIS A 527 -1.75 25.84 -2.17
N SER A 528 -2.96 25.99 -1.61
CA SER A 528 -4.14 25.32 -2.13
C SER A 528 -4.53 25.97 -3.46
N MET A 529 -4.80 25.14 -4.46
CA MET A 529 -5.08 25.61 -5.81
C MET A 529 -6.51 26.08 -5.92
N ILE A 530 -6.71 27.35 -5.60
CA ILE A 530 -7.96 28.07 -5.84
C ILE A 530 -8.01 28.43 -7.32
N ILE A 531 -8.93 27.81 -8.06
CA ILE A 531 -9.55 28.43 -9.23
C ILE A 531 -11.06 28.32 -9.08
N PHE A 532 -11.70 29.48 -8.88
CA PHE A 532 -13.12 29.68 -9.16
C PHE A 532 -13.36 29.68 -10.68
N GLY A 533 -14.53 29.19 -11.08
CA GLY A 533 -15.20 29.49 -12.36
C GLY A 533 -15.23 28.29 -13.31
N LEU A 534 -16.36 27.93 -13.93
CA LEU A 534 -17.60 28.68 -14.20
C LEU A 534 -18.83 28.05 -13.55
#